data_AF-A0A314XM07-F1
#
_entry.id   AF-A0A314XM07-F1
#
_cell.length_a   1.000
_cell.length_b   1.000
_cell.length_c   1.000
_cell.angle_alpha   90.00
_cell.angle_beta   90.00
_cell.angle_gamma   90.00
#
_symmetry.space_group_name_H-M   'P 1'
#
loop_
_entity.id
_entity.type
_entity.pdbx_description
1 polymer ?
#
loop_
_entity_poly.entity_id
_entity_poly.type
_entity_poly.pdbx_seq_one_letter_code
_entity_poly.pdbx_strand_id
1 'polypeptide(L)'
;MRECILGNLRRRLLSALKTDNDLQRPSVLESLIRRHISIIHLAEQHISMDLTQGIREVVLSEAFSGPVSSLHLFDKPAEPHTGSATEAVCNWYIENIIKDISGAGILFAPIHKCFKSTMPVGGYFADSVTDLKELKAFVRIFGGYGVDRLDRMLKEHTAALLNCIDTSLRSNREVLEAVSGSLHSGDRTEREASIKQIIDIDTVIGFCVQAGLALAFDRLLAEASGAVLLEGAPLIHSLLTGIAS
;
A
#
# COMPACT_ATOMS: atom_id res chain seq x y z
N MET A 1 -5.25 3.55 -35.62
CA MET A 1 -6.45 3.11 -34.86
C MET A 1 -6.07 2.43 -33.55
N ARG A 2 -5.24 1.37 -33.58
CA ARG A 2 -4.67 0.69 -32.39
C ARG A 2 -4.21 1.67 -31.30
N GLU A 3 -3.29 2.57 -31.64
CA GLU A 3 -2.72 3.54 -30.68
C GLU A 3 -3.76 4.48 -30.07
N CYS A 4 -4.81 4.84 -30.82
CA CYS A 4 -5.89 5.68 -30.31
C CYS A 4 -6.73 4.94 -29.25
N ILE A 5 -7.04 3.65 -29.50
CA ILE A 5 -7.79 2.80 -28.55
C ILE A 5 -6.97 2.60 -27.28
N LEU A 6 -5.69 2.23 -27.41
CA LEU A 6 -4.79 2.01 -26.28
C LEU A 6 -4.51 3.29 -25.50
N GLY A 7 -4.33 4.42 -26.19
CA GLY A 7 -4.20 5.74 -25.57
C GLY A 7 -5.49 6.20 -24.89
N ASN A 8 -6.67 5.75 -25.33
CA ASN A 8 -7.93 5.99 -24.62
C ASN A 8 -8.02 5.15 -23.33
N LEU A 9 -7.64 3.87 -23.39
CA LEU A 9 -7.56 2.99 -22.22
C LEU A 9 -6.64 3.60 -21.15
N ARG A 10 -5.43 4.02 -21.52
CA ARG A 10 -4.47 4.64 -20.59
C ARG A 10 -5.04 5.89 -19.92
N ARG A 11 -5.62 6.81 -20.71
CA ARG A 11 -6.25 8.04 -20.16
C ARG A 11 -7.43 7.74 -19.25
N ARG A 12 -8.29 6.78 -19.61
CA ARG A 12 -9.43 6.38 -18.77
C ARG A 12 -8.98 5.72 -17.48
N LEU A 13 -7.94 4.90 -17.51
CA LEU A 13 -7.34 4.31 -16.31
C LEU A 13 -6.88 5.41 -15.35
N LEU A 14 -6.06 6.34 -15.83
CA LEU A 14 -5.54 7.45 -15.02
C LEU A 14 -6.65 8.37 -14.49
N SER A 15 -7.66 8.64 -15.32
CA SER A 15 -8.82 9.43 -14.91
C SER A 15 -9.71 8.71 -13.90
N ALA A 16 -9.77 7.37 -13.93
CA ALA A 16 -10.58 6.60 -12.99
C ALA A 16 -9.94 6.48 -11.60
N LEU A 17 -8.62 6.69 -11.50
CA LEU A 17 -7.89 6.72 -10.24
C LEU A 17 -8.18 7.97 -9.41
N LYS A 18 -8.30 9.12 -10.08
CA LYS A 18 -8.55 10.41 -9.45
C LYS A 18 -10.04 10.71 -9.49
N THR A 19 -10.70 10.68 -8.34
CA THR A 19 -12.03 11.28 -8.21
C THR A 19 -11.93 12.68 -7.62
N ASP A 20 -12.97 13.50 -7.81
CA ASP A 20 -13.05 14.86 -7.25
C ASP A 20 -12.86 14.88 -5.72
N ASN A 21 -13.08 13.75 -5.05
CA ASN A 21 -12.96 13.56 -3.61
C ASN A 21 -12.01 12.40 -3.25
N ASP A 22 -10.82 12.29 -3.88
CA ASP A 22 -9.71 11.39 -3.49
C ASP A 22 -9.57 10.07 -4.30
N LEU A 23 -8.80 9.09 -3.79
CA LEU A 23 -8.57 7.78 -4.40
C LEU A 23 -9.87 6.99 -4.59
N GLN A 24 -10.07 6.48 -5.80
CA GLN A 24 -11.19 5.57 -6.07
C GLN A 24 -11.02 4.21 -5.40
N ARG A 25 -12.11 3.66 -4.84
CA ARG A 25 -12.13 2.30 -4.27
C ARG A 25 -11.56 1.27 -5.25
N PRO A 26 -10.55 0.46 -4.87
CA PRO A 26 -9.93 -0.54 -5.74
C PRO A 26 -10.90 -1.47 -6.45
N SER A 27 -11.96 -1.95 -5.79
CA SER A 27 -12.95 -2.86 -6.37
C SER A 27 -13.80 -2.19 -7.46
N VAL A 28 -14.06 -0.89 -7.30
CA VAL A 28 -14.77 -0.11 -8.33
C VAL A 28 -13.84 0.13 -9.51
N LEU A 29 -12.58 0.49 -9.25
CA LEU A 29 -11.57 0.65 -10.29
C LEU A 29 -11.37 -0.66 -11.09
N GLU A 30 -11.25 -1.81 -10.41
CA GLU A 30 -11.16 -3.13 -11.02
C GLU A 30 -12.34 -3.40 -11.95
N SER A 31 -13.56 -3.08 -11.50
CA SER A 31 -14.78 -3.23 -12.29
C SER A 31 -14.80 -2.33 -13.52
N LEU A 32 -14.32 -1.09 -13.41
CA LEU A 32 -14.21 -0.13 -14.52
C LEU A 32 -13.18 -0.58 -15.55
N ILE A 33 -12.01 -1.07 -15.11
CA ILE A 33 -10.96 -1.60 -15.97
C ILE A 33 -11.47 -2.82 -16.73
N ARG A 34 -12.06 -3.79 -16.02
CA ARG A 34 -12.65 -4.99 -16.64
C ARG A 34 -13.69 -4.63 -17.68
N ARG A 35 -14.62 -3.72 -17.35
CA ARG A 35 -15.63 -3.25 -18.30
C ARG A 35 -14.99 -2.66 -19.55
N HIS A 36 -13.94 -1.85 -19.40
CA HIS A 36 -13.29 -1.23 -20.54
C HIS A 36 -12.55 -2.24 -21.41
N ILE A 37 -11.85 -3.20 -20.80
CA ILE A 37 -11.20 -4.32 -21.51
C ILE A 37 -12.24 -5.14 -22.29
N SER A 38 -13.39 -5.47 -21.70
CA SER A 38 -14.46 -6.20 -22.39
C SER A 38 -15.01 -5.44 -23.60
N ILE A 39 -15.13 -4.11 -23.51
CA ILE A 39 -15.55 -3.27 -24.66
C ILE A 39 -14.51 -3.32 -25.77
N ILE A 40 -13.22 -3.30 -25.43
CA ILE A 40 -12.13 -3.40 -26.42
C ILE A 40 -12.15 -4.77 -27.10
N HIS A 41 -12.31 -5.86 -26.35
CA HIS A 41 -12.43 -7.21 -26.93
C HIS A 41 -13.68 -7.37 -27.80
N LEU A 42 -14.79 -6.70 -27.48
CA LEU A 42 -15.96 -6.68 -28.36
C LEU A 42 -15.68 -5.92 -29.67
N ALA A 43 -14.93 -4.82 -29.61
CA ALA A 43 -14.52 -4.08 -30.80
C ALA A 43 -13.54 -4.87 -31.68
N GLU A 44 -12.65 -5.65 -31.06
CA GLU A 44 -11.71 -6.57 -31.72
C GLU A 44 -12.42 -7.65 -32.57
N GLN A 45 -13.65 -8.06 -32.21
CA GLN A 45 -14.45 -8.96 -33.05
C GLN A 45 -14.89 -8.33 -34.38
N HIS A 46 -14.96 -7.00 -34.44
CA HIS A 46 -15.42 -6.24 -35.60
C HIS A 46 -14.28 -5.60 -36.39
N ILE A 47 -13.08 -5.57 -35.81
CA ILE A 47 -11.89 -4.96 -36.35
C ILE A 47 -10.82 -6.03 -36.27
N SER A 48 -10.45 -6.68 -37.39
CA SER A 48 -9.45 -7.77 -37.47
C SER A 48 -8.04 -7.33 -37.03
N MET A 49 -7.88 -7.01 -35.76
CA MET A 49 -6.72 -6.38 -35.15
C MET A 49 -6.58 -6.88 -33.71
N ASP A 50 -5.48 -7.59 -33.43
CA ASP A 50 -5.17 -8.04 -32.08
C ASP A 50 -4.82 -6.85 -31.17
N LEU A 51 -5.63 -6.65 -30.13
CA LEU A 51 -5.43 -5.60 -29.13
C LEU A 51 -4.94 -6.15 -27.79
N THR A 52 -4.92 -7.47 -27.62
CA THR A 52 -4.60 -8.15 -26.36
C THR A 52 -3.20 -7.78 -25.86
N GLN A 53 -2.20 -7.81 -26.75
CA GLN A 53 -0.84 -7.41 -26.40
C GLN A 53 -0.77 -5.93 -26.00
N GLY A 54 -1.47 -5.05 -26.72
CA GLY A 54 -1.48 -3.62 -26.42
C GLY A 54 -2.15 -3.29 -25.09
N ILE A 55 -3.24 -3.99 -24.73
CA ILE A 55 -3.89 -3.85 -23.42
C ILE A 55 -2.91 -4.26 -22.32
N ARG A 56 -2.22 -5.39 -22.49
CA ARG A 56 -1.21 -5.87 -21.54
C ARG A 56 -0.09 -4.85 -21.36
N GLU A 57 0.44 -4.31 -22.45
CA GLU A 57 1.49 -3.28 -22.41
C GLU A 57 1.03 -2.04 -21.64
N VAL A 58 -0.20 -1.53 -21.89
CA VAL A 58 -0.74 -0.37 -21.18
C VAL A 58 -0.89 -0.66 -19.69
N VAL A 59 -1.50 -1.79 -19.30
CA VAL A 59 -1.71 -2.14 -17.89
C VAL A 59 -0.38 -2.33 -17.18
N LEU A 60 0.58 -3.04 -17.78
CA LEU A 60 1.91 -3.21 -17.22
C LEU A 60 2.67 -1.89 -17.09
N SER A 61 2.58 -1.01 -18.09
CA SER A 61 3.24 0.30 -18.06
C SER A 61 2.73 1.21 -16.94
N GLU A 62 1.53 0.96 -16.41
CA GLU A 62 0.93 1.72 -15.31
C GLU A 62 1.03 0.97 -13.96
N ALA A 63 1.20 -0.36 -14.00
CA ALA A 63 1.46 -1.23 -12.85
C ALA A 63 2.92 -1.18 -12.36
N PHE A 64 3.84 -0.72 -13.20
CA PHE A 64 5.28 -0.83 -12.96
C PHE A 64 6.03 0.48 -13.23
N SER A 65 6.83 0.92 -12.25
CA SER A 65 7.81 2.01 -12.40
C SER A 65 9.22 1.42 -12.40
N GLY A 66 9.89 1.39 -13.55
CA GLY A 66 11.28 0.95 -13.66
C GLY A 66 11.65 0.41 -15.05
N PRO A 67 12.94 0.16 -15.32
CA PRO A 67 13.33 -0.65 -16.47
C PRO A 67 12.85 -2.10 -16.23
N VAL A 68 12.04 -2.64 -17.14
CA VAL A 68 11.57 -4.03 -17.05
C VAL A 68 12.75 -4.94 -17.46
N SER A 69 13.72 -5.14 -16.56
CA SER A 69 14.94 -5.91 -16.88
C SER A 69 14.68 -7.37 -17.26
N SER A 70 13.45 -7.89 -17.06
CA SER A 70 13.17 -9.33 -17.15
C SER A 70 12.18 -9.74 -18.24
N LEU A 71 11.49 -8.82 -18.93
CA LEU A 71 10.42 -9.21 -19.89
C LEU A 71 10.44 -8.48 -21.24
N HIS A 72 11.25 -7.43 -21.41
CA HIS A 72 11.40 -6.78 -22.72
C HIS A 72 12.86 -6.44 -22.99
N LEU A 73 13.50 -7.22 -23.88
CA LEU A 73 14.65 -6.74 -24.67
C LEU A 73 14.12 -5.68 -25.65
N PHE A 74 13.98 -4.43 -25.22
CA PHE A 74 13.87 -3.32 -26.14
C PHE A 74 14.78 -2.18 -25.67
N ASP A 75 15.74 -1.83 -26.53
CA ASP A 75 16.62 -0.66 -26.53
C ASP A 75 15.87 0.70 -26.56
N LYS A 76 14.65 0.80 -26.01
CA LYS A 76 13.95 2.07 -25.94
C LYS A 76 14.26 2.77 -24.62
N PRO A 77 14.72 4.04 -24.65
CA PRO A 77 14.92 4.81 -23.43
C PRO A 77 13.60 4.88 -22.66
N ALA A 78 13.68 4.66 -21.34
CA ALA A 78 12.55 4.69 -20.44
C ALA A 78 11.68 5.92 -20.70
N GLU A 79 10.42 5.72 -21.11
CA GLU A 79 9.46 6.81 -21.11
C GLU A 79 9.30 7.30 -19.65
N PRO A 80 9.45 8.61 -19.38
CA PRO A 80 9.53 9.15 -18.02
C PRO A 80 8.22 9.06 -17.22
N HIS A 81 7.19 8.36 -17.69
CA HIS A 81 5.82 8.40 -17.15
C HIS A 81 5.26 6.98 -16.86
N THR A 82 6.11 5.98 -16.67
CA THR A 82 5.68 4.60 -16.33
C THR A 82 5.42 4.43 -14.84
N GLY A 83 4.35 3.71 -14.52
CA GLY A 83 3.92 3.37 -13.16
C GLY A 83 3.27 4.51 -12.39
N SER A 84 2.82 5.57 -13.08
CA SER A 84 2.16 6.72 -12.45
C SER A 84 0.90 6.31 -11.68
N ALA A 85 0.12 5.36 -12.21
CA ALA A 85 -1.04 4.83 -11.52
C ALA A 85 -0.67 4.15 -10.18
N THR A 86 0.25 3.20 -10.21
CA THR A 86 0.67 2.46 -9.01
C THR A 86 1.29 3.38 -7.98
N GLU A 87 2.13 4.31 -8.42
CA GLU A 87 2.73 5.33 -7.56
C GLU A 87 1.67 6.17 -6.85
N ALA A 88 0.68 6.69 -7.58
CA ALA A 88 -0.39 7.49 -7.00
C ALA A 88 -1.17 6.71 -5.93
N VAL A 89 -1.53 5.45 -6.20
CA VAL A 89 -2.27 4.61 -5.24
C VAL A 89 -1.42 4.26 -4.02
N CYS A 90 -0.16 3.88 -4.21
CA CYS A 90 0.72 3.52 -3.10
C CYS A 90 1.01 4.72 -2.19
N ASN A 91 1.30 5.88 -2.79
CA ASN A 91 1.50 7.13 -2.05
C ASN A 91 0.26 7.47 -1.23
N TRP A 92 -0.93 7.31 -1.82
CA TRP A 92 -2.18 7.55 -1.13
C TRP A 92 -2.33 6.70 0.13
N TYR A 93 -2.09 5.38 0.03
CA TYR A 93 -2.18 4.49 1.20
C TYR A 93 -1.18 4.88 2.30
N ILE A 94 0.07 5.19 1.93
CA ILE A 94 1.09 5.60 2.90
C ILE A 94 0.72 6.92 3.59
N GLU A 95 0.26 7.91 2.84
CA GLU A 95 -0.07 9.24 3.37
C GLU A 95 -1.34 9.23 4.23
N ASN A 96 -2.36 8.53 3.79
CA ASN A 96 -3.69 8.66 4.37
C ASN A 96 -4.02 7.54 5.37
N ILE A 97 -3.52 6.33 5.19
CA ILE A 97 -3.77 5.20 6.10
C ILE A 97 -2.65 5.06 7.13
N ILE A 98 -1.39 5.15 6.70
CA ILE A 98 -0.25 4.90 7.60
C ILE A 98 0.17 6.16 8.36
N LYS A 99 0.38 7.26 7.64
CA LYS A 99 0.78 8.53 8.24
C LYS A 99 -0.39 9.30 8.86
N ASP A 100 -1.62 8.96 8.50
CA ASP A 100 -2.84 9.66 8.95
C ASP A 100 -2.72 11.18 8.81
N ILE A 101 -2.28 11.67 7.64
CA ILE A 101 -2.03 13.11 7.41
C ILE A 101 -3.29 13.96 7.64
N SER A 102 -4.47 13.39 7.41
CA SER A 102 -5.75 14.05 7.64
C SER A 102 -6.21 14.02 9.10
N GLY A 103 -5.52 13.28 9.99
CA GLY A 103 -5.92 13.12 11.39
C GLY A 103 -7.28 12.42 11.54
N ALA A 104 -7.57 11.47 10.65
CA ALA A 104 -8.82 10.73 10.60
C ALA A 104 -8.96 9.65 11.67
N GLY A 105 -7.95 9.47 12.52
CA GLY A 105 -7.99 8.55 13.66
C GLY A 105 -7.94 7.10 13.22
N ILE A 106 -6.94 6.76 12.41
CA ILE A 106 -6.81 5.42 11.83
C ILE A 106 -6.46 4.39 12.90
N LEU A 107 -7.21 3.28 12.90
CA LEU A 107 -7.05 2.17 13.83
C LEU A 107 -7.14 0.86 13.07
N PHE A 108 -6.24 -0.07 13.34
CA PHE A 108 -6.36 -1.43 12.81
C PHE A 108 -7.36 -2.24 13.65
N ALA A 109 -8.31 -2.92 13.00
CA ALA A 109 -9.30 -3.78 13.63
C ALA A 109 -9.02 -5.26 13.28
N PRO A 110 -8.28 -6.01 14.13
CA PRO A 110 -7.79 -7.35 13.78
C PRO A 110 -8.91 -8.35 13.46
N ILE A 111 -10.02 -8.28 14.18
CA ILE A 111 -11.18 -9.17 14.01
C ILE A 111 -11.81 -8.98 12.63
N HIS A 112 -11.84 -7.75 12.12
CA HIS A 112 -12.44 -7.42 10.83
C HIS A 112 -11.42 -7.45 9.67
N LYS A 113 -10.13 -7.61 9.98
CA LYS A 113 -9.03 -7.58 8.99
C LYS A 113 -9.08 -6.34 8.08
N CYS A 114 -9.32 -5.18 8.69
CA CYS A 114 -9.35 -3.90 8.00
C CYS A 114 -8.90 -2.76 8.92
N PHE A 115 -8.62 -1.61 8.34
CA PHE A 115 -8.44 -0.37 9.08
C PHE A 115 -9.79 0.35 9.19
N LYS A 116 -10.03 0.99 10.32
CA LYS A 116 -11.19 1.86 10.56
C LYS A 116 -10.70 3.26 10.84
N SER A 117 -11.53 4.24 10.53
CA SER A 117 -11.26 5.66 10.80
C SER A 117 -12.46 6.27 11.51
N THR A 118 -12.22 7.29 12.34
CA THR A 118 -13.29 8.06 12.99
C THR A 118 -13.86 9.11 12.04
N MET A 119 -13.04 9.59 11.09
CA MET A 119 -13.42 10.54 10.05
C MET A 119 -13.16 9.97 8.65
N PRO A 120 -13.79 10.54 7.60
CA PRO A 120 -13.46 10.19 6.23
C PRO A 120 -12.00 10.50 5.89
N VAL A 121 -11.37 9.55 5.21
CA VAL A 121 -10.04 9.62 4.64
C VAL A 121 -10.23 9.93 3.16
N GLY A 122 -10.35 11.22 2.84
CA GLY A 122 -10.87 11.69 1.56
C GLY A 122 -12.37 11.47 1.45
N GLY A 123 -12.81 10.80 0.38
CA GLY A 123 -14.23 10.51 0.12
C GLY A 123 -14.81 9.30 0.87
N TYR A 124 -13.97 8.51 1.56
CA TYR A 124 -14.38 7.23 2.15
C TYR A 124 -13.84 7.04 3.56
N PHE A 125 -14.47 6.18 4.36
CA PHE A 125 -13.84 5.69 5.60
C PHE A 125 -12.74 4.67 5.27
N ALA A 126 -11.76 4.51 6.16
CA ALA A 126 -10.60 3.64 5.91
C ALA A 126 -10.99 2.19 5.61
N ASP A 127 -12.09 1.69 6.17
CA ASP A 127 -12.55 0.30 5.97
C ASP A 127 -13.01 0.07 4.53
N SER A 128 -13.55 1.10 3.89
CA SER A 128 -14.07 1.06 2.52
C SER A 128 -12.98 0.98 1.45
N VAL A 129 -11.70 1.07 1.84
CA VAL A 129 -10.53 1.03 0.95
C VAL A 129 -9.42 0.09 1.42
N THR A 130 -9.51 -0.42 2.66
CA THR A 130 -8.49 -1.30 3.27
C THR A 130 -9.01 -2.67 3.69
N ASP A 131 -10.29 -2.97 3.50
CA ASP A 131 -10.78 -4.34 3.74
C ASP A 131 -10.07 -5.34 2.81
N LEU A 132 -10.16 -6.62 3.17
CA LEU A 132 -9.50 -7.68 2.40
C LEU A 132 -9.99 -7.73 0.94
N LYS A 133 -11.24 -7.34 0.67
CA LYS A 133 -11.79 -7.34 -0.69
C LYS A 133 -11.16 -6.26 -1.55
N GLU A 134 -11.01 -5.05 -1.01
CA GLU A 134 -10.37 -3.91 -1.66
C GLU A 134 -8.88 -4.17 -1.87
N LEU A 135 -8.19 -4.74 -0.89
CA LEU A 135 -6.78 -5.12 -1.07
C LEU A 135 -6.60 -6.23 -2.13
N LYS A 136 -7.49 -7.22 -2.19
CA LYS A 136 -7.49 -8.20 -3.30
C LYS A 136 -7.70 -7.53 -4.65
N ALA A 137 -8.59 -6.55 -4.74
CA ALA A 137 -8.81 -5.78 -5.97
C ALA A 137 -7.55 -4.99 -6.36
N PHE A 138 -6.88 -4.33 -5.41
CA PHE A 138 -5.59 -3.69 -5.62
C PHE A 138 -4.55 -4.67 -6.21
N VAL A 139 -4.40 -5.85 -5.60
CA VAL A 139 -3.46 -6.88 -6.09
C VAL A 139 -3.81 -7.33 -7.51
N ARG A 140 -5.10 -7.49 -7.85
CA ARG A 140 -5.51 -7.90 -9.21
C ARG A 140 -5.26 -6.82 -10.26
N ILE A 141 -5.32 -5.54 -9.88
CA ILE A 141 -5.09 -4.42 -10.80
C ILE A 141 -3.58 -4.23 -11.06
N PHE A 142 -2.76 -4.25 -10.01
CA PHE A 142 -1.34 -3.88 -10.09
C PHE A 142 -0.38 -5.07 -10.02
N GLY A 143 -0.88 -6.26 -9.72
CA GLY A 143 -0.09 -7.50 -9.64
C GLY A 143 1.00 -7.46 -8.56
N GLY A 144 1.97 -8.38 -8.69
CA GLY A 144 3.12 -8.43 -7.79
C GLY A 144 3.95 -7.15 -7.78
N TYR A 145 4.05 -6.44 -8.91
CA TYR A 145 4.81 -5.19 -9.00
C TYR A 145 4.24 -4.08 -8.09
N GLY A 146 2.91 -3.93 -8.04
CA GLY A 146 2.27 -2.99 -7.14
C GLY A 146 2.41 -3.38 -5.68
N VAL A 147 2.31 -4.69 -5.39
CA VAL A 147 2.52 -5.25 -4.05
C VAL A 147 3.95 -4.98 -3.57
N ASP A 148 4.96 -5.31 -4.38
CA ASP A 148 6.38 -5.12 -4.06
C ASP A 148 6.71 -3.64 -3.82
N ARG A 149 6.09 -2.74 -4.60
CA ARG A 149 6.25 -1.30 -4.39
C ARG A 149 5.67 -0.87 -3.05
N LEU A 150 4.43 -1.25 -2.75
CA LEU A 150 3.76 -0.85 -1.51
C LEU A 150 4.46 -1.46 -0.28
N ASP A 151 4.84 -2.74 -0.34
CA ASP A 151 5.65 -3.43 0.66
C ASP A 151 6.97 -2.69 0.93
N ARG A 152 7.71 -2.34 -0.12
CA ARG A 152 8.96 -1.56 0.01
C ARG A 152 8.71 -0.21 0.68
N MET A 153 7.66 0.52 0.28
CA MET A 153 7.33 1.82 0.90
C MET A 153 6.95 1.66 2.38
N LEU A 154 6.22 0.61 2.75
CA LEU A 154 5.90 0.29 4.15
C LEU A 154 7.16 -0.01 4.96
N LYS A 155 8.09 -0.80 4.41
CA LYS A 155 9.37 -1.13 5.04
C LYS A 155 10.28 0.08 5.20
N GLU A 156 10.43 0.90 4.17
CA GLU A 156 11.19 2.16 4.21
C GLU A 156 10.62 3.10 5.28
N HIS A 157 9.29 3.24 5.33
CA HIS A 157 8.63 4.06 6.34
C HIS A 157 8.80 3.50 7.75
N THR A 158 8.64 2.19 7.93
CA THR A 158 8.86 1.53 9.23
C THR A 158 10.29 1.70 9.71
N ALA A 159 11.28 1.56 8.82
CA ALA A 159 12.69 1.79 9.16
C ALA A 159 12.94 3.25 9.61
N ALA A 160 12.32 4.22 8.93
CA ALA A 160 12.39 5.62 9.35
C ALA A 160 11.79 5.85 10.74
N LEU A 161 10.63 5.27 11.02
CA LEU A 161 9.99 5.34 12.35
C LEU A 161 10.85 4.70 13.45
N LEU A 162 11.47 3.55 13.17
CA LEU A 162 12.38 2.89 14.11
C LEU A 162 13.61 3.76 14.42
N ASN A 163 14.16 4.47 13.43
CA ASN A 163 15.26 5.42 13.65
C ASN A 163 14.82 6.62 14.51
N CYS A 164 13.59 7.12 14.30
CA CYS A 164 13.02 8.17 15.14
C CYS A 164 12.84 7.69 16.59
N ILE A 165 12.31 6.48 16.79
CA ILE A 165 12.17 5.86 18.12
C ILE A 165 13.55 5.69 18.78
N ASP A 166 14.54 5.13 18.09
CA ASP A 166 15.91 4.96 18.63
C ASP A 166 16.51 6.31 19.04
N THR A 167 16.34 7.35 18.22
CA THR A 167 16.79 8.71 18.54
C THR A 167 16.13 9.24 19.82
N SER A 168 14.80 9.12 19.94
CA SER A 168 14.07 9.55 21.14
C SER A 168 14.45 8.76 22.38
N LEU A 169 14.70 7.45 22.26
CA LEU A 169 15.16 6.61 23.37
C LEU A 169 16.57 7.01 23.83
N ARG A 170 17.48 7.32 22.91
CA ARG A 170 18.83 7.80 23.23
C ARG A 170 18.78 9.14 23.97
N SER A 171 17.96 10.07 23.53
CA SER A 171 17.79 11.37 24.19
C SER A 171 17.23 11.26 25.61
N ASN A 172 16.43 10.21 25.89
CA ASN A 172 15.84 9.95 27.20
C ASN A 172 16.62 8.92 28.04
N ARG A 173 17.80 8.46 27.59
CA ARG A 173 18.51 7.31 28.16
C ARG A 173 18.73 7.42 29.68
N GLU A 174 19.30 8.52 30.14
CA GLU A 174 19.64 8.71 31.56
C GLU A 174 18.38 8.67 32.44
N VAL A 175 17.30 9.30 31.97
CA VAL A 175 16.00 9.31 32.66
C VAL A 175 15.41 7.90 32.70
N LEU A 176 15.46 7.15 31.59
CA LEU A 176 14.98 5.77 31.53
C LEU A 176 15.79 4.82 32.43
N GLU A 177 17.10 5.00 32.52
CA GLU A 177 17.97 4.26 33.44
C GLU A 177 17.62 4.58 34.91
N ALA A 178 17.37 5.85 35.24
CA ALA A 178 16.91 6.26 36.58
C ALA A 178 15.52 5.68 36.92
N VAL A 179 14.58 5.69 35.97
CA VAL A 179 13.27 5.02 36.12
C VAL A 179 13.46 3.53 36.38
N SER A 180 14.31 2.85 35.61
CA SER A 180 14.60 1.42 35.81
C SER A 180 15.21 1.10 37.18
N GLY A 181 16.15 1.94 37.64
CA GLY A 181 16.76 1.82 38.97
C GLY A 181 15.75 1.97 40.11
N SER A 182 14.82 2.93 39.99
CA SER A 182 13.78 3.18 41.00
C SER A 182 12.68 2.11 41.05
N LEU A 183 12.52 1.27 40.01
CA LEU A 183 11.58 0.14 40.06
C LEU A 183 11.90 -0.86 41.17
N HIS A 184 13.18 -0.94 41.58
CA HIS A 184 13.66 -1.90 42.57
C HIS A 184 13.68 -1.35 44.00
N SER A 185 13.57 -0.02 44.19
CA SER A 185 13.68 0.63 45.51
C SER A 185 12.34 0.79 46.25
N GLY A 186 11.20 0.57 45.59
CA GLY A 186 9.87 0.74 46.18
C GLY A 186 9.46 2.20 46.45
N ASP A 187 10.32 3.17 46.14
CA ASP A 187 10.05 4.59 46.29
C ASP A 187 9.19 5.11 45.13
N ARG A 188 7.88 5.16 45.38
CA ARG A 188 6.89 5.62 44.39
C ARG A 188 7.08 7.10 44.03
N THR A 189 7.59 7.90 44.95
CA THR A 189 7.78 9.35 44.79
C THR A 189 8.95 9.68 43.88
N GLU A 190 10.08 8.99 44.02
CA GLU A 190 11.22 9.14 43.10
C GLU A 190 10.87 8.67 41.69
N ARG A 191 10.17 7.54 41.58
CA ARG A 191 9.70 7.01 40.30
C ARG A 191 8.79 7.99 39.55
N GLU A 192 7.80 8.56 40.23
CA GLU A 192 6.88 9.54 39.63
C GLU A 192 7.61 10.81 39.18
N ALA A 193 8.65 11.23 39.90
CA ALA A 193 9.49 12.37 39.51
C ALA A 193 10.31 12.06 38.25
N SER A 194 10.95 10.89 38.16
CA SER A 194 11.72 10.48 36.99
C SER A 194 10.86 10.28 35.73
N ILE A 195 9.64 9.73 35.85
CA ILE A 195 8.73 9.59 34.70
C ILE A 195 8.34 10.96 34.12
N LYS A 196 8.14 11.98 34.97
CA LYS A 196 7.83 13.34 34.52
C LYS A 196 8.98 14.05 33.79
N GLN A 197 10.20 13.53 33.88
CA GLN A 197 11.37 14.06 33.18
C GLN A 197 11.53 13.49 31.76
N ILE A 198 10.74 12.47 31.38
CA ILE A 198 10.75 11.94 30.02
C ILE A 198 10.16 12.99 29.07
N ILE A 199 10.91 13.31 28.02
CA ILE A 199 10.56 14.33 27.03
C ILE A 199 9.95 13.64 25.80
N ASP A 200 8.96 14.29 25.19
CA ASP A 200 8.33 13.89 23.92
C ASP A 200 7.72 12.47 23.91
N ILE A 201 7.19 12.02 25.05
CA ILE A 201 6.58 10.68 25.16
C ILE A 201 5.41 10.49 24.18
N ASP A 202 4.60 11.51 23.95
CA ASP A 202 3.46 11.47 23.01
C ASP A 202 3.94 11.26 21.57
N THR A 203 5.06 11.88 21.20
CA THR A 203 5.68 11.73 19.88
C THR A 203 6.19 10.29 19.69
N VAL A 204 6.83 9.71 20.71
CA VAL A 204 7.29 8.31 20.68
C VAL A 204 6.11 7.35 20.56
N ILE A 205 5.02 7.60 21.30
CA ILE A 205 3.79 6.82 21.18
C ILE A 205 3.24 6.91 19.75
N GLY A 206 3.22 8.12 19.16
CA GLY A 206 2.81 8.33 17.77
C GLY A 206 3.62 7.49 16.78
N PHE A 207 4.95 7.47 16.90
CA PHE A 207 5.81 6.65 16.04
C PHE A 207 5.54 5.15 16.21
N CYS A 208 5.37 4.68 17.44
CA CYS A 208 5.05 3.29 17.73
C CYS A 208 3.70 2.88 17.13
N VAL A 209 2.68 3.75 17.21
CA VAL A 209 1.36 3.52 16.62
C VAL A 209 1.47 3.42 15.10
N GLN A 210 2.12 4.41 14.45
CA GLN A 210 2.30 4.40 12.99
C GLN A 210 3.09 3.18 12.50
N ALA A 211 4.13 2.76 13.23
CA ALA A 211 4.89 1.55 12.89
C ALA A 211 4.02 0.28 13.03
N GLY A 212 3.18 0.22 14.06
CA GLY A 212 2.19 -0.84 14.23
C GLY A 212 1.16 -0.89 13.09
N LEU A 213 0.67 0.26 12.63
CA LEU A 213 -0.23 0.35 11.48
C LEU A 213 0.46 -0.14 10.20
N ALA A 214 1.72 0.25 9.95
CA ALA A 214 2.49 -0.20 8.79
C ALA A 214 2.67 -1.73 8.76
N LEU A 215 3.04 -2.33 9.90
CA LEU A 215 3.19 -3.78 10.03
C LEU A 215 1.86 -4.52 9.87
N ALA A 216 0.77 -3.97 10.41
CA ALA A 216 -0.56 -4.54 10.23
C ALA A 216 -1.01 -4.49 8.76
N PHE A 217 -0.69 -3.40 8.06
CA PHE A 217 -1.02 -3.24 6.65
C PHE A 217 -0.24 -4.23 5.80
N ASP A 218 1.06 -4.36 6.05
CA ASP A 218 1.93 -5.32 5.35
C ASP A 218 1.39 -6.76 5.45
N ARG A 219 0.97 -7.15 6.66
CA ARG A 219 0.33 -8.46 6.89
C ARG A 219 -0.97 -8.63 6.09
N LEU A 220 -1.85 -7.63 6.06
CA LEU A 220 -3.08 -7.70 5.26
C LEU A 220 -2.78 -7.77 3.76
N LEU A 221 -1.78 -7.02 3.28
CA LEU A 221 -1.36 -7.02 1.89
C LEU A 221 -0.82 -8.39 1.48
N ALA A 222 -0.02 -9.02 2.34
CA ALA A 222 0.46 -10.39 2.13
C ALA A 222 -0.69 -11.41 2.08
N GLU A 223 -1.69 -11.29 2.97
CA GLU A 223 -2.88 -12.15 2.97
C GLU A 223 -3.70 -11.98 1.67
N ALA A 224 -3.95 -10.73 1.27
CA ALA A 224 -4.65 -10.42 0.02
C ALA A 224 -3.90 -10.99 -1.21
N SER A 225 -2.58 -10.82 -1.22
CA SER A 225 -1.71 -11.30 -2.30
C SER A 225 -1.72 -12.82 -2.41
N GLY A 226 -1.58 -13.53 -1.30
CA GLY A 226 -1.65 -14.99 -1.26
C GLY A 226 -3.00 -15.51 -1.75
N ALA A 227 -4.09 -14.88 -1.34
CA ALA A 227 -5.43 -15.26 -1.78
C ALA A 227 -5.64 -15.04 -3.29
N VAL A 228 -5.18 -13.92 -3.85
CA VAL A 228 -5.26 -13.67 -5.29
C VAL A 228 -4.37 -14.64 -6.08
N LEU A 229 -3.17 -14.95 -5.58
CA LEU A 229 -2.26 -15.90 -6.22
C LEU A 229 -2.84 -17.32 -6.25
N LEU A 230 -3.50 -17.74 -5.16
CA LEU A 230 -4.20 -19.03 -5.10
C LEU A 230 -5.34 -19.11 -6.14
N GLU A 231 -6.10 -18.02 -6.32
CA GLU A 231 -7.18 -17.94 -7.29
C GLU A 231 -6.68 -17.87 -8.75
N GLY A 232 -5.64 -17.08 -9.01
CA GLY A 232 -5.16 -16.76 -10.37
C GLY A 232 -4.05 -17.66 -10.92
N ALA A 233 -3.23 -18.26 -10.04
CA ALA A 233 -2.10 -19.11 -10.43
C ALA A 233 -1.85 -20.23 -9.39
N PRO A 234 -2.79 -21.18 -9.22
CA PRO A 234 -2.75 -22.17 -8.15
C PRO A 234 -1.50 -23.07 -8.17
N LEU A 235 -0.97 -23.38 -9.36
CA LEU A 235 0.26 -24.17 -9.50
C LEU A 235 1.49 -23.43 -8.99
N ILE A 236 1.59 -22.12 -9.26
CA ILE A 236 2.68 -21.29 -8.74
C ILE A 236 2.56 -21.15 -7.23
N HIS A 237 1.34 -20.91 -6.72
CA HIS A 237 1.08 -20.88 -5.28
C HIS A 237 1.48 -22.19 -4.59
N SER A 238 1.11 -23.34 -5.16
CA SER A 238 1.45 -24.67 -4.64
C SER A 238 2.97 -24.89 -4.63
N LEU A 239 3.68 -24.42 -5.66
CA LEU A 239 5.13 -24.54 -5.73
C LEU A 239 5.81 -23.68 -4.66
N LEU A 240 5.39 -22.43 -4.48
CA LEU A 240 5.96 -21.54 -3.46
C LEU A 240 5.69 -22.04 -2.03
N THR A 241 4.48 -22.52 -1.77
CA THR A 241 4.13 -23.08 -0.45
C THR A 241 4.85 -24.39 -0.15
N GLY A 242 5.10 -25.22 -1.17
CA GLY A 242 5.90 -26.45 -1.03
C GLY A 242 7.40 -26.23 -0.90
N ILE A 243 7.92 -25.04 -1.21
CA ILE A 243 9.34 -24.67 -0.99
C ILE A 243 9.52 -24.04 0.41
N ALA A 244 8.47 -23.40 0.95
CA ALA A 244 8.48 -22.77 2.27
C ALA A 244 8.24 -23.75 3.44
N SER A 245 8.00 -25.04 3.15
CA SER A 245 7.88 -26.14 4.12
C SER A 245 9.18 -26.92 4.27
#